data_AF-A0A7V4K364-F1
#
_entry.id   AF-A0A7V4K364-F1
#
_cell.length_a   1.000
_cell.length_b   1.000
_cell.length_c   1.000
_cell.angle_alpha   90.00
_cell.angle_beta   90.00
_cell.angle_gamma   90.00
#
_symmetry.space_group_name_H-M   'P 1'
#
loop_
_entity.id
_entity.type
_entity.pdbx_description
1 polymer ?
#
loop_
_entity_poly.entity_id
_entity_poly.type
_entity_poly.pdbx_seq_one_letter_code
_entity_poly.pdbx_strand_id
1 'polypeptide(L)' 'MGRWKVVGVVFLAFWSLVPLAFGQKVIRLKFASYFPTAASQSKLLEEFCRDVEKRTNGTVKVDFYGG' A
#
# COMPACT_ATOMS: atom_id res chain seq x y z
N MET A 1 42.90 -16.05 -17.89
CA MET A 1 42.23 -15.47 -16.71
C MET A 1 41.25 -14.32 -17.02
N GLY A 2 41.30 -13.66 -18.19
CA GLY A 2 40.42 -12.50 -18.49
C GLY A 2 38.96 -12.81 -18.86
N ARG A 3 38.70 -13.94 -19.52
CA ARG A 3 37.35 -14.27 -20.04
C ARG A 3 36.28 -14.45 -18.95
N TRP A 4 36.68 -15.01 -17.81
CA TRP A 4 35.79 -15.18 -16.65
C TRP A 4 35.52 -13.88 -15.90
N LYS A 5 36.48 -12.93 -15.90
CA LYS A 5 36.29 -11.60 -15.32
C LYS A 5 35.26 -10.78 -16.10
N VAL A 6 35.30 -10.85 -17.44
CA VAL A 6 34.32 -10.18 -18.30
C VAL A 6 32.92 -10.75 -18.09
N VAL A 7 32.77 -12.08 -18.03
CA VAL A 7 31.48 -12.72 -17.76
C VAL A 7 30.93 -12.31 -16.39
N GLY A 8 31.78 -12.28 -15.35
CA GLY A 8 31.37 -11.84 -14.02
C GLY A 8 30.92 -10.38 -13.97
N VAL A 9 31.62 -9.48 -14.68
CA VAL A 9 31.24 -8.05 -14.77
C VAL A 9 29.92 -7.86 -15.50
N VAL A 10 29.70 -8.57 -16.61
CA VAL A 10 28.43 -8.51 -17.36
C VAL A 10 27.27 -9.03 -16.51
N PHE A 11 27.50 -10.10 -15.74
CA PHE A 11 26.47 -10.69 -14.88
C PHE A 11 26.07 -9.75 -13.72
N LEU A 12 27.04 -9.08 -13.09
CA LEU A 12 26.80 -8.06 -12.06
C LEU A 12 26.10 -6.82 -12.61
N ALA A 13 26.51 -6.35 -13.79
CA ALA A 13 25.86 -5.22 -14.46
C ALA A 13 24.40 -5.54 -14.80
N PHE A 14 24.12 -6.76 -15.27
CA PHE A 14 22.76 -7.20 -15.58
C PHE A 14 21.87 -7.29 -14.34
N TRP A 15 22.39 -7.78 -13.21
CA TRP A 15 21.65 -7.81 -11.94
C TRP A 15 21.41 -6.42 -11.34
N SER A 16 22.29 -5.45 -11.60
CA SER A 16 22.13 -4.07 -11.12
C SER A 16 21.01 -3.29 -11.83
N LEU A 17 20.55 -3.79 -12.99
CA LEU A 17 19.46 -3.20 -13.77
C LEU A 17 18.08 -3.73 -13.36
N VAL A 18 17.99 -4.64 -12.40
CA VAL A 18 16.69 -5.14 -11.89
C VAL A 18 16.17 -4.15 -10.84
N PRO A 19 15.12 -3.35 -11.14
CA PRO A 19 14.54 -2.47 -10.14
C PRO A 19 13.96 -3.32 -9.00
N LEU A 20 14.48 -3.08 -7.80
CA LEU A 20 14.07 -3.77 -6.59
C LEU A 20 12.73 -3.19 -6.12
N ALA A 21 11.62 -3.64 -6.72
CA ALA A 21 10.28 -3.18 -6.37
C ALA A 21 9.75 -3.89 -5.12
N PHE A 22 10.36 -3.66 -3.96
CA PHE A 22 9.82 -4.07 -2.65
C PHE A 22 8.90 -2.99 -2.08
N GLY A 23 7.78 -2.72 -2.75
CA GLY A 23 6.69 -1.93 -2.20
C GLY A 23 5.60 -2.85 -1.68
N GLN A 24 5.36 -2.87 -0.36
CA GLN A 24 4.20 -3.58 0.18
C GLN A 24 2.94 -2.91 -0.38
N LYS A 25 2.17 -3.64 -1.20
CA LYS A 25 0.99 -3.09 -1.89
C LYS A 25 -0.01 -2.62 -0.84
N VAL A 26 -0.40 -1.35 -0.91
CA VAL A 26 -1.42 -0.77 -0.03
C VAL A 26 -2.72 -1.56 -0.19
N ILE A 27 -3.29 -1.99 0.95
CA ILE A 27 -4.58 -2.68 1.00
C ILE A 27 -5.66 -1.60 0.97
N ARG A 28 -6.53 -1.63 -0.03
CA ARG A 28 -7.63 -0.65 -0.16
C ARG A 28 -8.96 -1.31 0.13
N LEU A 29 -9.61 -0.87 1.21
CA LEU A 29 -10.91 -1.34 1.66
C LEU A 29 -12.00 -0.33 1.27
N LYS A 30 -13.20 -0.83 0.97
CA LYS A 30 -14.39 -0.02 0.73
C LYS A 30 -15.38 -0.27 1.85
N PHE A 31 -15.78 0.77 2.56
CA PHE A 31 -16.73 0.69 3.67
C PHE A 31 -18.01 1.44 3.29
N ALA A 32 -19.13 0.74 3.18
CA ALA A 32 -20.44 1.34 2.94
C ALA A 32 -21.27 1.34 4.22
N SER A 33 -21.76 2.50 4.63
CA SER A 33 -22.64 2.68 5.78
C SER A 33 -24.09 2.67 5.33
N TYR A 34 -24.96 2.01 6.09
CA TYR A 34 -26.41 2.09 5.93
C TYR A 34 -27.01 3.32 6.64
N PHE A 35 -26.31 3.86 7.64
CA PHE A 35 -26.80 5.03 8.36
C PHE A 35 -26.78 6.27 7.46
N PRO A 36 -27.80 7.14 7.58
CA PRO A 36 -27.78 8.44 6.92
C PRO A 36 -26.51 9.20 7.25
N THR A 37 -25.94 9.91 6.27
CA THR A 37 -24.74 10.73 6.44
C THR A 37 -24.78 11.69 7.64
N ALA A 38 -25.94 12.26 7.98
CA ALA A 38 -26.11 13.17 9.13
C ALA A 38 -26.19 12.47 10.50
N ALA A 39 -26.30 11.14 10.54
CA ALA A 39 -26.45 10.40 11.79
C ALA A 39 -25.13 10.35 12.58
N SER A 40 -25.20 10.39 13.91
CA SER A 40 -24.03 10.34 14.80
C SER A 40 -23.16 9.09 14.57
N GLN A 41 -23.78 7.97 14.19
CA GLN A 41 -23.09 6.72 13.86
C GLN A 41 -22.19 6.87 12.65
N SER A 42 -22.61 7.64 11.63
CA SER A 42 -21.81 7.90 10.43
C SER A 42 -20.52 8.62 10.76
N LYS A 43 -20.56 9.59 11.69
CA LYS A 43 -19.37 10.29 12.17
C LYS A 43 -18.39 9.34 12.88
N LEU A 44 -18.91 8.48 13.76
CA LEU A 44 -18.08 7.48 14.46
C LEU A 44 -17.43 6.49 13.49
N LEU A 45 -18.16 6.04 12.47
CA LEU A 45 -17.62 5.13 11.45
C LEU A 45 -16.53 5.81 10.61
N GLU A 46 -16.70 7.08 10.26
CA GLU A 46 -15.69 7.84 9.53
C GLU A 46 -14.41 8.04 10.37
N GLU A 47 -14.57 8.34 11.67
CA GLU A 47 -13.45 8.40 12.62
C GLU A 47 -12.75 7.04 12.77
N PHE A 48 -13.50 5.94 12.85
CA PHE A 48 -12.95 4.60 12.87
C PHE A 48 -12.13 4.28 11.60
N CYS A 49 -12.63 4.65 10.42
CA CYS A 49 -11.91 4.45 9.15
C CYS A 49 -10.57 5.22 9.16
N ARG A 50 -10.56 6.47 9.62
CA ARG A 50 -9.33 7.27 9.79
C ARG A 50 -8.34 6.61 10.78
N ASP A 51 -8.86 6.07 11.87
CA ASP A 51 -8.06 5.39 12.88
C ASP A 51 -7.39 4.12 12.33
N VAL A 52 -8.07 3.37 11.46
CA VAL A 52 -7.49 2.21 10.77
C VAL A 52 -6.32 2.64 9.87
N GLU A 53 -6.48 3.71 9.08
CA GLU A 53 -5.38 4.22 8.25
C GLU A 53 -4.17 4.65 9.09
N LYS A 54 -4.43 5.37 10.19
CA LYS A 54 -3.40 5.85 11.11
C LYS A 54 -2.64 4.70 11.78
N ARG A 55 -3.37 3.73 12.34
CA ARG A 55 -2.77 2.60 13.08
C ARG A 55 -2.00 1.65 12.17
N THR A 56 -2.32 1.62 10.89
CA THR A 56 -1.64 0.80 9.88
C THR A 56 -0.52 1.56 9.16
N ASN A 57 -0.18 2.78 9.60
CA ASN A 57 0.81 3.65 8.96
C ASN A 57 0.56 3.80 7.44
N GLY A 58 -0.71 3.89 7.05
CA GLY A 58 -1.12 4.04 5.65
C GLY A 58 -0.98 2.78 4.78
N THR A 59 -0.58 1.63 5.34
CA THR A 59 -0.58 0.35 4.61
C THR A 59 -1.99 -0.16 4.33
N VAL A 60 -2.98 0.29 5.11
CA VAL A 60 -4.41 0.15 4.80
C VAL A 60 -5.00 1.52 4.51
N LYS A 61 -5.77 1.62 3.43
CA LYS A 61 -6.57 2.78 3.04
C LYS A 61 -8.04 2.40 3.01
N VAL A 62 -8.92 3.29 3.47
CA VAL A 62 -10.36 3.03 3.57
C VAL A 62 -11.13 4.11 2.82
N ASP A 63 -11.83 3.71 1.77
CA ASP A 63 -12.81 4.57 1.10
C ASP A 63 -14.16 4.42 1.83
N PHE A 64 -14.61 5.48 2.51
CA PHE A 64 -15.88 5.50 3.23
C PHE A 64 -17.01 6.04 2.33
N TYR A 65 -18.13 5.31 2.28
CA TYR A 65 -19.33 5.65 1.56
C TYR A 65 -20.50 5.75 2.56
N GLY A 66 -20.99 6.96 2.83
CA GLY A 66 -22.15 7.17 3.68
C GLY A 66 -23.47 6.78 3.00
N GLY A 67 -24.52 6.56 3.81
CA GLY A 67 -25.89 6.30 3.36
C GLY A 67 -26.75 7.56 3.23
#